data_AF-A0A1I4CW60-F1
#
_entry.id   AF-A0A1I4CW60-F1
#
_cell.length_a   1.000
_cell.length_b   1.000
_cell.length_c   1.000
_cell.angle_alpha   90.00
_cell.angle_beta   90.00
_cell.angle_gamma   90.00
#
_symmetry.space_group_name_H-M   'P 1'
#
loop_
_entity.id
_entity.type
_entity.pdbx_description
1 polymer ?
#
loop_
_entity_poly.entity_id
_entity_poly.type
_entity_poly.pdbx_seq_one_letter_code
_entity_poly.pdbx_strand_id
1 'polypeptide(L)'
;MTASDTLPRTAPSRPEAKADPNEALKSLPMPKLLTKLGSSTDGLTQAEARKRLAQYGPNEIEETKTNELLKFLGYFWGPIPWMIEVAVVLQPSIPKPTKSQPLHETPRPPPLRNPTISAGSAAARRALRPAAKWPGFAPP
;
A
#
# COMPACT_ATOMS: atom_id res chain seq x y z
N MET A 1 9.72 28.54 63.55
CA MET A 1 10.55 27.71 62.66
C MET A 1 9.90 27.67 61.29
N THR A 2 10.61 28.27 60.32
CA THR A 2 10.50 28.14 58.85
C THR A 2 9.14 28.31 58.17
N ALA A 3 8.90 29.53 57.68
CA ALA A 3 7.98 29.83 56.59
C ALA A 3 8.47 29.13 55.30
N SER A 4 7.57 28.42 54.62
CA SER A 4 7.81 27.83 53.30
C SER A 4 7.75 28.92 52.23
N ASP A 5 8.92 29.49 51.95
CA ASP A 5 9.21 30.33 50.80
C ASP A 5 8.97 29.52 49.51
N THR A 6 7.88 29.82 48.80
CA THR A 6 7.58 29.23 47.49
C THR A 6 7.99 30.23 46.42
N LEU A 7 9.22 30.05 45.92
CA LEU A 7 9.78 30.79 44.79
C LEU A 7 8.87 30.66 43.54
N PRO A 8 8.70 31.73 42.72
CA PRO A 8 8.07 31.61 41.42
C PRO A 8 9.03 30.84 40.51
N ARG A 9 8.59 29.67 40.03
CA ARG A 9 9.31 28.90 39.02
C ARG A 9 9.30 29.70 37.72
N THR A 10 10.33 30.52 37.51
CA THR A 10 10.71 31.07 36.21
C THR A 10 10.83 29.89 35.26
N ALA A 11 9.87 29.78 34.33
CA ALA A 11 9.90 28.79 33.27
C ALA A 11 11.20 28.96 32.47
N PRO A 12 11.96 27.88 32.20
CA PRO A 12 13.12 27.97 31.35
C PRO A 12 12.67 28.34 29.95
N SER A 13 13.28 29.41 29.44
CA SER A 13 13.30 29.84 28.05
C SER A 13 13.40 28.60 27.14
N ARG A 14 12.29 28.26 26.48
CA ARG A 14 12.25 27.19 25.49
C ARG A 14 13.21 27.58 24.36
N PRO A 15 14.17 26.71 24.01
CA PRO A 15 15.22 27.03 23.06
C PRO A 15 14.60 27.31 21.70
N GLU A 16 15.07 28.41 21.11
CA GLU A 16 15.01 28.79 19.70
C GLU A 16 14.56 27.63 18.80
N ALA A 17 13.25 27.53 18.62
CA ALA A 17 12.69 26.70 17.57
C ALA A 17 13.20 27.30 16.27
N LYS A 18 13.99 26.52 15.54
CA LYS A 18 14.50 26.82 14.21
C LYS A 18 13.32 27.16 13.30
N ALA A 19 12.91 28.42 13.30
CA ALA A 19 11.93 28.93 12.36
C ALA A 19 12.60 28.83 10.99
N ASP A 20 11.97 28.13 10.07
CA ASP A 20 12.45 28.02 8.71
C ASP A 20 12.81 29.43 8.20
N PRO A 21 14.04 29.67 7.70
CA PRO A 21 14.46 31.00 7.25
C PRO A 21 13.49 31.61 6.23
N ASN A 22 12.76 30.76 5.50
CA ASN A 22 11.73 31.12 4.55
C ASN A 22 10.46 31.70 5.21
N GLU A 23 9.99 31.15 6.34
CA GLU A 23 8.84 31.70 7.08
C GLU A 23 9.17 33.07 7.70
N ALA A 24 10.42 33.25 8.13
CA ALA A 24 10.92 34.54 8.58
C ALA A 24 10.96 35.58 7.45
N LEU A 25 11.22 35.17 6.19
CA LEU A 25 11.21 36.05 5.01
C LEU A 25 9.78 36.45 4.60
N LYS A 26 8.82 35.53 4.63
CA LYS A 26 7.42 35.79 4.23
C LYS A 26 6.70 36.80 5.14
N SER A 27 7.12 36.91 6.40
CA SER A 27 6.46 37.75 7.41
C SER A 27 7.07 39.16 7.57
N LEU A 28 8.19 39.46 6.87
CA LEU A 28 8.82 40.79 6.93
C LEU A 28 8.07 41.82 6.07
N PRO A 29 8.01 43.09 6.49
CA PRO A 29 7.48 44.17 5.66
C PRO A 29 8.36 44.40 4.43
N MET A 30 7.72 44.69 3.28
CA MET A 30 8.36 44.92 1.97
C MET A 30 9.68 45.73 1.99
N PRO A 31 9.77 46.89 2.65
CA PRO A 31 11.03 47.65 2.65
C PRO A 31 12.19 46.88 3.31
N LYS A 32 11.92 46.12 4.38
CA LYS A 32 12.94 45.29 5.05
C LYS A 32 13.32 44.06 4.22
N LEU A 33 12.37 43.50 3.46
CA LEU A 33 12.64 42.41 2.53
C LEU A 33 13.58 42.85 1.41
N LEU A 34 13.29 44.00 0.78
CA LEU A 34 14.10 44.55 -0.29
C LEU A 34 15.54 44.81 0.16
N THR A 35 15.74 45.40 1.35
CA THR A 35 17.09 45.55 1.93
C THR A 35 17.76 44.22 2.18
N LYS A 36 17.03 43.22 2.69
CA LYS A 36 17.57 41.88 3.00
C LYS A 36 17.93 41.07 1.75
N LEU A 37 17.19 41.22 0.65
CA LEU A 37 17.47 40.62 -0.66
C LEU A 37 18.43 41.48 -1.53
N GLY A 38 18.81 42.67 -1.04
CA GLY A 38 19.62 43.64 -1.78
C GLY A 38 18.98 44.10 -3.08
N SER A 39 17.66 44.21 -3.14
CA SER A 39 16.90 44.66 -4.32
C SER A 39 16.27 46.02 -4.07
N SER A 40 16.03 46.78 -5.15
CA SER A 40 15.25 48.01 -5.12
C SER A 40 13.79 47.75 -5.50
N THR A 41 12.90 48.70 -5.22
CA THR A 41 11.52 48.70 -5.73
C THR A 41 11.46 48.70 -7.25
N ASP A 42 12.46 49.30 -7.90
CA ASP A 42 12.58 49.36 -9.36
C ASP A 42 13.23 48.10 -9.97
N GLY A 43 13.58 47.11 -9.15
CA GLY A 43 14.21 45.86 -9.57
C GLY A 43 15.74 45.86 -9.49
N LEU A 44 16.36 44.93 -10.22
CA LEU A 44 17.83 44.83 -10.35
C LEU A 44 18.29 45.47 -11.65
N THR A 45 19.46 46.09 -11.63
CA THR A 45 20.12 46.52 -12.86
C THR A 45 20.62 45.32 -13.68
N GLN A 46 20.76 45.48 -15.00
CA GLN A 46 21.24 44.39 -15.87
C GLN A 46 22.64 43.89 -15.47
N ALA A 47 23.51 44.77 -14.97
CA ALA A 47 24.84 44.41 -14.49
C ALA A 47 24.78 43.56 -13.21
N GLU A 48 23.93 43.93 -12.24
CA GLU A 48 23.72 43.15 -11.02
C GLU A 48 23.05 41.82 -11.30
N ALA A 49 22.08 41.77 -12.21
CA ALA A 49 21.42 40.54 -12.63
C ALA A 49 22.44 39.56 -13.24
N ARG A 50 23.33 40.03 -14.13
CA ARG A 50 24.42 39.21 -14.69
C ARG A 50 25.39 38.72 -13.61
N LYS A 51 25.76 39.58 -12.65
CA LYS A 51 26.63 39.22 -11.53
C LYS A 51 26.00 38.14 -10.65
N ARG A 52 24.71 38.26 -10.36
CA ARG A 52 23.96 37.26 -9.58
C ARG A 52 23.77 35.96 -10.35
N LEU A 53 23.50 36.01 -11.66
CA LEU A 53 23.41 34.82 -12.50
C LEU A 53 24.73 34.05 -12.51
N ALA A 54 25.87 34.74 -12.57
CA ALA A 54 27.19 34.11 -12.44
C ALA A 54 27.46 33.55 -11.04
N GLN A 55 26.92 34.17 -9.98
CA GLN A 55 27.16 33.78 -8.59
C GLN A 55 26.25 32.63 -8.12
N TYR A 56 24.96 32.66 -8.46
CA TYR A 56 23.96 31.70 -8.00
C TYR A 56 23.64 30.63 -9.04
N GLY A 57 24.09 30.82 -10.28
CA GLY A 57 23.76 29.96 -11.41
C GLY A 57 22.34 30.20 -11.95
N PRO A 58 22.00 29.51 -13.05
CA PRO A 58 20.63 29.50 -13.56
C PRO A 58 19.69 28.83 -12.55
N ASN A 59 18.54 29.44 -12.29
CA ASN A 59 17.48 28.89 -11.44
C ASN A 59 16.63 27.88 -12.22
N GLU A 60 17.27 26.81 -12.70
CA GLU A 60 16.60 25.69 -13.36
C GLU A 60 16.66 24.48 -12.42
N ILE A 61 15.51 23.88 -12.14
CA ILE A 61 15.46 22.61 -11.43
C ILE A 61 15.91 21.56 -12.44
N GLU A 62 17.02 20.86 -12.17
CA GLU A 62 17.52 19.79 -13.04
C GLU A 62 16.40 18.77 -13.27
N GLU A 63 15.76 18.86 -14.44
CA GLU A 63 14.79 17.89 -14.88
C GLU A 63 15.59 16.62 -15.17
N THR A 64 15.62 15.71 -14.19
CA THR A 64 16.30 14.44 -14.34
C THR A 64 15.60 13.69 -15.45
N LYS A 65 16.14 13.78 -16.66
CA LYS A 65 15.61 13.13 -17.86
C LYS A 65 15.87 11.62 -17.74
N THR A 66 15.10 10.96 -16.88
CA THR A 66 15.11 9.50 -16.83
C THR A 66 14.55 9.01 -18.14
N ASN A 67 15.38 8.32 -18.92
CA ASN A 67 14.94 7.66 -20.15
C ASN A 67 13.84 6.64 -19.79
N GLU A 68 12.60 6.97 -20.12
CA GLU A 68 11.43 6.14 -19.82
C GLU A 68 11.55 4.74 -20.44
N LEU A 69 12.22 4.63 -21.60
CA LEU A 69 12.58 3.38 -22.25
C LEU A 69 13.53 2.52 -21.39
N LEU A 70 14.54 3.12 -20.77
CA LEU A 70 15.45 2.39 -19.87
C LEU A 70 14.74 1.94 -18.59
N LYS A 71 13.82 2.77 -18.08
CA LYS A 71 12.95 2.40 -16.95
C LYS A 71 11.99 1.26 -17.33
N PHE A 72 11.46 1.30 -18.55
CA PHE A 72 10.62 0.25 -19.12
C PHE A 72 11.39 -1.06 -19.27
N LEU A 73 12.59 -1.03 -19.84
CA LEU A 73 13.48 -2.19 -19.93
C LEU A 73 13.84 -2.75 -18.55
N GLY A 74 14.08 -1.90 -17.55
CA GLY A 74 14.33 -2.33 -16.18
C GLY A 74 13.20 -3.19 -15.58
N TYR A 75 11.93 -2.98 -15.96
CA TYR A 75 10.83 -3.81 -15.49
C TYR A 75 10.89 -5.26 -16.02
N PHE A 76 11.57 -5.53 -17.13
CA PHE A 76 11.74 -6.88 -17.67
C PHE A 76 12.75 -7.72 -16.89
N TRP A 77 13.64 -7.10 -16.11
CA TRP A 77 14.56 -7.79 -15.20
C TRP A 77 13.96 -7.98 -13.79
N GLY A 78 12.65 -7.87 -13.67
CA GLY A 78 11.93 -8.05 -12.41
C GLY A 78 11.64 -9.51 -12.05
N PRO A 79 11.13 -9.75 -10.84
CA PRO A 79 10.76 -11.08 -10.36
C PRO A 79 9.58 -11.71 -11.12
N ILE A 80 8.70 -10.91 -11.73
CA ILE A 80 7.52 -11.43 -12.45
C ILE A 80 7.92 -12.19 -13.73
N PRO A 81 8.74 -11.64 -14.65
CA PRO A 81 9.30 -12.40 -15.78
C PRO A 81 10.06 -13.66 -15.35
N TRP A 82 10.87 -13.58 -14.30
CA TRP A 82 11.61 -14.74 -13.75
C TRP A 82 10.69 -15.89 -13.34
N MET A 83 9.52 -15.60 -12.76
CA MET A 83 8.55 -16.64 -12.39
C MET A 83 7.99 -17.38 -13.60
N ILE A 84 7.84 -16.72 -14.74
CA ILE A 84 7.37 -17.33 -15.99
C ILE A 84 8.44 -18.26 -16.54
N GLU A 85 9.71 -17.85 -16.52
CA GLU A 85 10.83 -18.69 -16.93
C GLU A 85 10.91 -19.97 -16.08
N VAL A 86 10.81 -19.84 -14.75
CA VAL A 86 10.76 -20.98 -13.83
C VAL A 86 9.59 -21.90 -14.16
N ALA A 87 8.40 -21.36 -14.38
CA ALA A 87 7.23 -22.18 -14.75
C ALA A 87 7.47 -22.97 -16.05
N VAL A 88 8.06 -22.35 -17.08
CA VAL A 88 8.39 -23.01 -18.36
C VAL A 88 9.46 -24.10 -18.17
N VAL A 89 10.46 -23.86 -17.33
CA VAL A 89 11.50 -24.85 -17.02
C VAL A 89 10.93 -26.02 -16.20
N LEU A 90 9.98 -25.77 -15.30
CA LEU A 90 9.34 -26.80 -14.48
C LEU A 90 8.23 -27.56 -15.23
N GLN A 91 7.57 -26.95 -16.20
CA GLN A 91 6.52 -27.57 -17.02
C GLN A 91 6.87 -28.94 -17.63
N PRO A 92 8.06 -29.16 -18.24
CA PRO A 92 8.45 -30.47 -18.76
C PRO A 92 8.71 -31.51 -17.67
N SER A 93 9.01 -31.09 -16.43
CA SER A 93 9.22 -32.01 -15.31
C SER A 93 7.93 -32.51 -14.67
N ILE A 94 6.79 -31.87 -14.96
CA ILE A 94 5.49 -32.32 -14.44
C ILE A 94 5.02 -33.53 -15.26
N PRO A 95 4.88 -34.73 -14.67
CA PRO A 95 4.38 -35.89 -15.37
C PRO A 95 2.95 -35.62 -15.81
N LYS A 96 2.76 -35.43 -17.12
CA LYS A 96 1.42 -35.29 -17.68
C LYS A 96 0.71 -36.64 -17.55
N PRO A 97 -0.57 -36.68 -17.13
CA PRO A 97 -1.34 -37.91 -17.17
C PRO A 97 -1.51 -38.34 -18.63
N THR A 98 -0.60 -39.18 -19.10
CA THR A 98 -0.73 -39.89 -20.36
C THR A 98 -1.74 -40.99 -20.13
N LYS A 99 -2.99 -40.73 -20.52
CA LYS A 99 -3.97 -41.68 -21.08
C LYS A 99 -5.32 -40.99 -21.17
N SER A 100 -5.86 -40.90 -22.38
CA SER A 100 -7.29 -40.85 -22.61
C SER A 100 -7.87 -42.09 -21.92
N GLN A 101 -8.43 -41.93 -20.73
CA GLN A 101 -9.34 -42.94 -20.22
C GLN A 101 -10.48 -42.98 -21.24
N PRO A 102 -10.74 -44.09 -21.96
CA PRO A 102 -12.06 -44.23 -22.55
C PRO A 102 -13.01 -44.12 -21.36
N LEU A 103 -13.97 -43.19 -21.43
CA LEU A 103 -15.04 -43.11 -20.46
C LEU A 103 -15.59 -44.53 -20.32
N HIS A 104 -15.31 -45.20 -19.21
CA HIS A 104 -16.00 -46.43 -18.89
C HIS A 104 -17.43 -45.95 -18.67
N GLU A 105 -18.28 -46.12 -19.69
CA GLU A 105 -19.70 -45.89 -19.56
C GLU A 105 -20.15 -46.73 -18.36
N THR A 106 -20.40 -46.06 -17.26
CA THR A 106 -21.07 -46.69 -16.13
C THR A 106 -22.42 -47.11 -16.69
N PRO A 107 -22.76 -48.41 -16.71
CA PRO A 107 -24.03 -48.83 -17.25
C PRO A 107 -25.12 -48.07 -16.50
N ARG A 108 -25.94 -47.31 -17.24
CA ARG A 108 -27.01 -46.51 -16.64
C ARG A 108 -27.86 -47.45 -15.77
N PRO A 109 -28.11 -47.12 -14.49
CA PRO A 109 -29.01 -47.92 -13.69
C PRO A 109 -30.38 -47.96 -14.39
N PRO A 110 -31.09 -49.10 -14.39
CA PRO A 110 -32.43 -49.15 -14.93
C PRO A 110 -33.30 -48.10 -14.23
N PRO A 111 -34.29 -47.50 -14.93
CA PRO A 111 -35.16 -46.50 -14.31
C PRO A 111 -35.79 -47.10 -13.05
N LEU A 112 -35.72 -46.34 -11.96
CA LEU A 112 -36.33 -46.75 -10.69
C LEU A 112 -37.83 -46.96 -10.92
N ARG A 113 -38.27 -48.22 -10.84
CA ARG A 113 -39.68 -48.58 -10.91
C ARG A 113 -40.33 -48.03 -9.63
N ASN A 114 -41.09 -46.95 -9.75
CA ASN A 114 -41.83 -46.39 -8.63
C ASN A 114 -42.71 -47.48 -8.00
N PRO A 115 -42.66 -47.68 -6.67
CA PRO A 115 -43.57 -48.61 -6.02
C PRO A 115 -44.98 -48.06 -6.20
N THR A 116 -45.82 -48.79 -6.94
CA THR A 116 -47.27 -48.64 -6.86
C THR A 116 -47.62 -48.65 -5.38
N ILE A 117 -48.20 -47.55 -4.90
CA ILE A 117 -48.62 -47.39 -3.50
C ILE A 117 -49.72 -48.43 -3.25
N SER A 118 -49.32 -49.62 -2.83
CA SER A 118 -50.20 -50.57 -2.19
C SER A 118 -50.24 -50.18 -0.72
N ALA A 119 -51.41 -49.71 -0.32
CA ALA A 119 -51.71 -49.25 1.02
C ALA A 119 -51.30 -50.26 2.09
N GLY A 120 -50.71 -49.76 3.17
CA GLY A 120 -50.67 -50.44 4.46
C GLY A 120 -49.34 -51.09 4.82
N SER A 121 -48.46 -50.33 5.48
CA SER A 121 -47.72 -50.87 6.62
C SER A 121 -47.24 -49.72 7.51
N ALA A 122 -47.91 -49.54 8.64
CA ALA A 122 -47.63 -48.57 9.68
C ALA A 122 -46.43 -48.96 10.57
N ALA A 123 -45.41 -49.63 10.02
CA ALA A 123 -44.33 -50.25 10.78
C ALA A 123 -42.98 -49.50 10.76
N ALA A 124 -42.85 -48.40 10.01
CA ALA A 124 -41.56 -47.73 9.77
C ALA A 124 -41.42 -46.34 10.43
N ARG A 125 -41.89 -46.17 11.67
CA ARG A 125 -41.69 -44.94 12.47
C ARG A 125 -41.19 -45.23 13.89
N ARG A 126 -40.16 -46.08 14.02
CA ARG A 126 -39.53 -46.37 15.32
C ARG A 126 -38.02 -46.47 15.24
N ALA A 127 -37.38 -45.43 14.74
CA ALA A 127 -35.93 -45.25 14.90
C ALA A 127 -35.53 -43.76 14.79
N LEU A 128 -36.20 -42.88 15.55
CA LEU A 128 -35.55 -41.61 15.92
C LEU A 128 -34.52 -41.94 17.00
N ARG A 129 -33.24 -41.95 16.62
CA ARG A 129 -32.13 -41.94 17.58
C ARG A 129 -32.09 -40.58 18.29
N PRO A 130 -31.95 -40.54 19.62
CA PRO A 130 -31.91 -39.29 20.39
C PRO A 130 -30.53 -38.61 20.34
N ALA A 131 -30.57 -37.29 20.23
CA ALA A 131 -29.65 -36.29 20.78
C ALA A 131 -28.13 -36.60 20.79
N ALA A 132 -27.43 -36.18 19.73
CA ALA A 132 -26.01 -35.88 19.83
C ALA A 132 -25.83 -34.57 20.63
N LYS A 133 -25.48 -34.70 21.90
CA LYS A 133 -25.10 -33.62 22.82
C LYS A 133 -23.68 -33.16 22.45
N TRP A 134 -23.56 -32.00 21.79
CA TRP A 134 -22.25 -31.39 21.49
C TRP A 134 -21.75 -30.63 22.72
N PRO A 135 -20.58 -30.95 23.30
CA PRO A 135 -19.98 -30.11 24.33
C PRO A 135 -19.26 -28.93 23.66
N GLY A 136 -19.56 -27.70 24.08
CA GLY A 136 -18.70 -26.54 23.79
C GLY A 136 -19.29 -25.43 22.91
N PHE A 137 -20.60 -25.35 22.72
CA PHE A 137 -21.21 -24.18 22.07
C PHE A 137 -22.12 -23.43 23.05
N ALA A 138 -21.57 -22.40 23.69
CA ALA A 138 -22.32 -21.38 24.41
C ALA A 138 -22.14 -20.06 23.65
N PRO A 139 -23.17 -19.55 22.95
CA PRO A 139 -23.15 -18.20 22.40
C PRO A 139 -23.35 -17.14 23.50
N PRO A 140 -22.92 -15.88 23.27
CA PRO A 140 -22.76 -14.84 24.28
C PRO A 140 -24.06 -14.37 24.94
#